data_AF-A0A9R1I3L5-F1
#
_entry.id   AF-A0A9R1I3L5-F1
#
_cell.length_a   1.000
_cell.length_b   1.000
_cell.length_c   1.000
_cell.angle_alpha   90.00
_cell.angle_beta   90.00
_cell.angle_gamma   90.00
#
_symmetry.space_group_name_H-M   'P 1'
#
loop_
_entity.id
_entity.type
_entity.pdbx_description
1 polymer ?
#
loop_
_entity_poly.entity_id
_entity_poly.type
_entity_poly.pdbx_seq_one_letter_code
_entity_poly.pdbx_strand_id
1 'polypeptide(L)'
;MASVSEKGSGDTTTVEYQHYDRSFSTFYDSGETRYWHDYIKFRGYPASNQNARHWPSKLVNFTPSLVEYSAAVHELAQTILCLIAEGLGLDGTFFSGNLSRGDTHMSINYYPPCPDPTLTMGLLAHCDRHLLTVLSQADVAGLQARHGDRWLLVHPVPGAFVINFGHQMEIVTNGVLASVDHRAVTNSAVARMSVATHVHPTDGCRIRPASEMVDEAMNPAKYRELAFSEFMEAYDAADASREEVLQSFKINHD
;
A
#
# COMPACT_ATOMS: atom_id res chain seq x y z
N MET A 1 -24.43 7.02 33.29
CA MET A 1 -23.84 8.23 33.90
C MET A 1 -22.87 7.80 34.98
N ALA A 2 -21.58 7.94 34.73
CA ALA A 2 -20.55 7.93 35.77
C ALA A 2 -19.44 8.84 35.27
N SER A 3 -19.34 10.00 35.91
CA SER A 3 -18.35 11.06 35.71
C SER A 3 -17.02 10.69 36.34
N VAL A 4 -15.91 11.05 35.71
CA VAL A 4 -14.63 11.23 36.39
C VAL A 4 -14.02 12.54 35.92
N SER A 5 -13.85 13.46 36.88
CA SER A 5 -13.19 14.76 36.74
C SER A 5 -11.70 14.66 37.08
N GLU A 6 -10.91 15.48 36.40
CA GLU A 6 -9.45 15.63 36.45
C GLU A 6 -8.88 16.02 37.83
N LYS A 7 -7.62 15.61 38.14
CA LYS A 7 -6.38 16.41 38.02
C LYS A 7 -5.24 15.76 38.80
N GLY A 8 -4.07 15.61 38.17
CA GLY A 8 -2.83 15.17 38.81
C GLY A 8 -1.64 15.28 37.86
N SER A 9 -0.79 16.26 38.14
CA SER A 9 0.41 16.69 37.40
C SER A 9 1.55 15.68 37.42
N GLY A 10 2.32 15.63 36.32
CA GLY A 10 3.74 15.25 36.32
C GLY A 10 4.01 13.76 36.25
N ASP A 11 4.25 13.26 35.04
CA ASP A 11 5.54 12.71 34.58
C ASP A 11 5.25 11.92 33.29
N THR A 12 5.42 12.56 32.12
CA THR A 12 5.31 11.88 30.83
C THR A 12 6.52 10.98 30.69
N THR A 13 6.40 9.75 31.18
CA THR A 13 7.35 8.69 30.88
C THR A 13 7.16 8.32 29.41
N THR A 14 8.00 8.90 28.56
CA THR A 14 8.24 8.44 27.19
C THR A 14 8.79 7.02 27.29
N VAL A 15 7.91 6.02 27.18
CA VAL A 15 8.35 4.64 26.97
C VAL A 15 8.67 4.49 25.50
N GLU A 16 9.95 4.64 25.15
CA GLU A 16 10.48 4.30 23.83
C GLU A 16 10.25 2.81 23.56
N TYR A 17 9.28 2.49 22.71
CA TYR A 17 9.20 1.20 22.03
C TYR A 17 9.82 1.34 20.65
N GLN A 18 11.07 0.93 20.52
CA GLN A 18 11.83 0.98 19.28
C GLN A 18 11.17 0.18 18.13
N HIS A 19 11.07 0.82 16.96
CA HIS A 19 10.80 0.26 15.62
C HIS A 19 9.39 -0.26 15.29
N TYR A 20 8.36 0.47 15.70
CA TYR A 20 7.10 0.47 14.97
C TYR A 20 6.92 1.86 14.40
N ASP A 21 6.65 1.97 13.10
CA ASP A 21 6.07 3.21 12.60
C ASP A 21 4.58 3.19 13.00
N ARG A 22 4.35 3.49 14.29
CA ARG A 22 3.00 3.79 14.77
C ARG A 22 2.72 5.21 14.31
N SER A 23 2.12 5.34 13.14
CA SER A 23 1.16 6.43 13.01
C SER A 23 -0.06 6.00 13.82
N PHE A 24 -0.02 6.31 15.11
CA PHE A 24 -1.24 6.80 15.72
C PHE A 24 -1.56 8.10 14.99
N SER A 25 -2.82 8.37 14.72
CA SER A 25 -3.26 9.73 14.34
C SER A 25 -2.99 10.81 15.42
N THR A 26 -2.14 10.54 16.42
CA THR A 26 -1.79 11.45 17.50
C THR A 26 -0.54 12.28 17.19
N PHE A 27 -0.68 13.22 16.25
CA PHE A 27 -0.22 14.58 16.49
C PHE A 27 -1.43 15.49 16.27
N TYR A 28 -2.14 15.80 17.35
CA TYR A 28 -3.38 16.57 17.34
C TYR A 28 -3.20 18.05 16.93
N ASP A 29 -2.03 18.50 16.46
CA ASP A 29 -1.76 19.94 16.31
C ASP A 29 -0.61 20.37 15.36
N SER A 30 -0.39 19.69 14.22
CA SER A 30 0.57 20.16 13.19
C SER A 30 -0.06 20.82 11.95
N GLY A 31 -1.40 20.94 11.88
CA GLY A 31 -2.07 21.49 10.68
C GLY A 31 -2.02 20.59 9.44
N GLU A 32 -1.53 19.35 9.58
CA GLU A 32 -1.49 18.34 8.51
C GLU A 32 -2.83 17.58 8.40
N THR A 33 -3.17 17.16 7.18
CA THR A 33 -4.43 16.46 6.89
C THR A 33 -4.58 15.20 7.73
N ARG A 34 -5.70 15.09 8.44
CA ARG A 34 -5.94 14.01 9.42
C ARG A 34 -6.74 12.87 8.79
N TYR A 35 -6.29 11.64 9.03
CA TYR A 35 -7.00 10.42 8.63
C TYR A 35 -7.80 9.83 9.81
N TRP A 36 -9.00 9.33 9.51
CA TRP A 36 -9.83 8.60 10.47
C TRP A 36 -9.52 7.10 10.45
N HIS A 37 -8.26 6.75 10.72
CA HIS A 37 -7.81 5.37 10.87
C HIS A 37 -6.54 5.28 11.72
N ASP A 38 -6.34 4.12 12.32
CA ASP A 38 -5.07 3.71 12.91
C ASP A 38 -4.50 2.56 12.07
N TYR A 39 -3.17 2.42 12.05
CA TYR A 39 -2.55 1.28 11.39
C TYR A 39 -1.29 0.79 12.11
N ILE A 40 -0.92 -0.45 11.82
CA ILE A 40 0.39 -1.01 12.14
C ILE A 40 1.03 -1.48 10.84
N LYS A 41 2.20 -0.92 10.52
CA LYS A 41 2.98 -1.26 9.34
C LYS A 41 4.28 -1.94 9.72
N PHE A 42 4.63 -3.01 9.02
CA PHE A 42 5.86 -3.78 9.26
C PHE A 42 6.28 -4.57 8.01
N ARG A 43 7.54 -5.02 8.01
CA ARG A 43 8.05 -5.99 7.03
C ARG A 43 7.45 -7.37 7.36
N GLY A 44 6.62 -7.88 6.46
CA GLY A 44 5.84 -9.11 6.63
C GLY A 44 6.56 -10.36 6.12
N TYR A 45 7.22 -10.27 4.95
CA TYR A 45 7.95 -11.39 4.35
C TYR A 45 9.31 -10.93 3.78
N PRO A 46 10.41 -11.68 3.97
CA PRO A 46 10.49 -12.93 4.71
C PRO A 46 10.26 -12.71 6.21
N ALA A 47 9.55 -13.64 6.85
CA ALA A 47 9.24 -13.61 8.27
C ALA A 47 10.45 -14.06 9.12
N SER A 48 11.60 -13.42 8.90
CA SER A 48 12.84 -13.69 9.64
C SER A 48 12.71 -13.23 11.09
N ASN A 49 13.49 -13.84 12.00
CA ASN A 49 13.55 -13.41 13.41
C ASN A 49 13.88 -11.91 13.57
N GLN A 50 14.65 -11.33 12.63
CA GLN A 50 14.98 -9.91 12.62
C GLN A 50 13.78 -9.02 12.30
N ASN A 51 12.89 -9.46 11.41
CA ASN A 51 11.67 -8.74 11.07
C ASN A 51 10.59 -8.93 12.14
N ALA A 52 10.41 -10.17 12.62
CA ALA A 52 9.37 -10.53 13.57
C ALA A 52 9.61 -10.03 15.01
N ARG A 53 10.85 -9.72 15.40
CA ARG A 53 11.14 -9.13 16.74
C ARG A 53 10.46 -7.78 16.97
N HIS A 54 10.08 -7.11 15.89
CA HIS A 54 9.35 -5.84 15.88
C HIS A 54 7.86 -6.03 15.65
N TRP A 55 7.30 -7.23 15.83
CA TRP A 55 5.87 -7.48 15.69
C TRP A 55 5.17 -7.53 17.06
N PRO A 56 3.89 -7.13 17.15
CA PRO A 56 3.15 -7.17 18.40
C PRO A 56 3.16 -8.58 19.02
N SER A 57 3.82 -8.73 20.16
CA SER A 57 4.05 -10.02 20.81
C SER A 57 3.15 -10.29 22.01
N LYS A 58 2.36 -9.29 22.44
CA LYS A 58 1.44 -9.43 23.60
C LYS A 58 0.29 -10.41 23.33
N LEU A 59 -0.07 -10.61 22.07
CA LEU A 59 -1.15 -11.51 21.66
C LEU A 59 -0.54 -12.85 21.23
N VAL A 60 -0.77 -13.89 22.02
CA VAL A 60 -0.10 -15.20 21.89
C VAL A 60 -0.16 -15.81 20.47
N ASN A 61 -1.27 -15.62 19.76
CA ASN A 61 -1.48 -16.18 18.42
C ASN A 61 -1.22 -15.18 17.28
N PHE A 62 -0.95 -13.92 17.59
CA PHE A 62 -0.82 -12.89 16.56
C PHE A 62 0.41 -13.11 15.69
N THR A 63 1.60 -13.26 16.30
CA THR A 63 2.83 -13.50 15.55
C THR A 63 2.77 -14.78 14.72
N PRO A 64 2.41 -15.97 15.27
CA PRO A 64 2.32 -17.18 14.45
C PRO A 64 1.36 -17.05 13.27
N SER A 65 0.16 -16.49 13.49
CA SER A 65 -0.84 -16.30 12.42
C SER A 65 -0.33 -15.35 11.33
N LEU A 66 0.39 -14.30 11.74
CA LEU A 66 0.94 -13.32 10.82
C LEU A 66 2.10 -13.88 9.99
N VAL A 67 2.93 -14.77 10.56
CA VAL A 67 3.99 -15.50 9.82
C VAL A 67 3.37 -16.38 8.75
N GLU A 68 2.34 -17.16 9.10
CA GLU A 68 1.63 -18.03 8.16
C GLU A 68 0.95 -17.23 7.05
N TYR A 69 0.21 -16.18 7.42
CA TYR A 69 -0.45 -15.29 6.48
C TYR A 69 0.53 -14.59 5.54
N SER A 70 1.64 -14.05 6.07
CA SER A 70 2.59 -13.29 5.24
C SER A 70 3.28 -14.17 4.21
N ALA A 71 3.61 -15.41 4.56
CA ALA A 71 4.17 -16.38 3.61
C ALA A 71 3.15 -16.75 2.52
N ALA A 72 1.92 -17.13 2.92
CA ALA A 72 0.89 -17.53 1.97
C ALA A 72 0.50 -16.40 1.00
N VAL A 73 0.37 -15.16 1.49
CA VAL A 73 0.04 -14.01 0.65
C VAL A 73 1.22 -13.59 -0.23
N HIS A 74 2.46 -13.75 0.23
CA HIS A 74 3.62 -13.54 -0.63
C HIS A 74 3.63 -14.52 -1.81
N GLU A 75 3.42 -15.81 -1.56
CA GLU A 75 3.35 -16.83 -2.62
C GLU A 75 2.18 -16.58 -3.60
N LEU A 76 1.02 -16.18 -3.08
CA LEU A 76 -0.11 -15.74 -3.90
C LEU A 76 0.27 -14.57 -4.80
N ALA A 77 0.96 -13.56 -4.25
CA ALA A 77 1.39 -12.39 -5.01
C ALA A 77 2.38 -12.76 -6.12
N GLN A 78 3.35 -13.66 -5.86
CA GLN A 78 4.27 -14.16 -6.89
C GLN A 78 3.52 -14.94 -7.98
N THR A 79 2.52 -15.74 -7.61
CA THR A 79 1.69 -16.48 -8.57
C THR A 79 0.90 -15.53 -9.47
N ILE A 80 0.29 -14.49 -8.89
CA ILE A 80 -0.44 -13.47 -9.65
C ILE A 80 0.50 -12.74 -10.61
N LEU A 81 1.70 -12.36 -10.17
CA LEU A 81 2.70 -11.69 -11.02
C LEU A 81 3.12 -12.58 -12.20
N CYS A 82 3.31 -13.89 -11.98
CA CYS A 82 3.59 -14.85 -13.04
C CYS A 82 2.48 -14.87 -14.09
N LEU A 83 1.22 -15.00 -13.65
CA LEU A 83 0.05 -15.01 -14.54
C LEU A 83 -0.14 -13.69 -15.29
N ILE A 84 0.16 -12.56 -14.65
CA ILE A 84 0.14 -11.24 -15.30
C ILE A 84 1.20 -11.18 -16.39
N ALA A 85 2.43 -11.65 -16.12
CA ALA A 85 3.49 -11.67 -17.13
C ALA A 85 3.09 -12.51 -18.35
N GLU A 86 2.59 -13.72 -18.13
CA GLU A 86 2.12 -14.59 -19.22
C GLU A 86 0.96 -13.96 -20.00
N GLY A 87 -0.02 -13.37 -19.30
CA GLY A 87 -1.15 -12.68 -19.93
C GLY A 87 -0.76 -11.45 -20.74
N LEU A 88 0.39 -10.84 -20.41
CA LEU A 88 1.01 -9.74 -21.14
C LEU A 88 1.93 -10.22 -22.28
N GLY A 89 2.10 -11.54 -22.46
CA GLY A 89 3.00 -12.12 -23.46
C GLY A 89 4.48 -12.04 -23.09
N LEU A 90 4.79 -11.80 -21.81
CA LEU A 90 6.14 -11.85 -21.25
C LEU A 90 6.47 -13.25 -20.76
N ASP A 91 7.75 -13.52 -20.50
CA ASP A 91 8.15 -14.73 -19.78
C ASP A 91 7.51 -14.75 -18.38
N GLY A 92 6.96 -15.89 -17.95
CA GLY A 92 6.26 -16.00 -16.65
C GLY A 92 7.16 -15.63 -15.45
N THR A 93 8.47 -15.66 -15.60
CA THR A 93 9.43 -15.23 -14.58
C THR A 93 9.82 -13.75 -14.68
N PHE A 94 9.24 -12.97 -15.59
CA PHE A 94 9.64 -11.58 -15.87
C PHE A 94 9.64 -10.68 -14.63
N PHE A 95 8.59 -10.74 -13.81
CA PHE A 95 8.52 -9.96 -12.56
C PHE A 95 9.34 -10.57 -11.43
N SER A 96 9.84 -11.80 -11.58
CA SER A 96 10.70 -12.43 -10.59
C SER A 96 12.05 -11.70 -10.49
N GLY A 97 12.70 -11.81 -9.34
CA GLY A 97 13.99 -11.14 -9.13
C GLY A 97 13.81 -9.76 -8.53
N ASN A 98 14.54 -8.76 -9.04
CA ASN A 98 14.63 -7.45 -8.40
C ASN A 98 13.30 -6.68 -8.34
N LEU A 99 12.34 -6.98 -9.20
CA LEU A 99 11.03 -6.33 -9.20
C LEU A 99 10.10 -6.81 -8.08
N SER A 100 10.25 -8.06 -7.61
CA SER A 100 9.31 -8.68 -6.65
C SER A 100 9.94 -9.41 -5.46
N ARG A 101 11.27 -9.48 -5.38
CA ARG A 101 12.02 -10.16 -4.29
C ARG A 101 12.56 -9.21 -3.22
N GLY A 102 12.08 -7.97 -3.20
CA GLY A 102 12.22 -7.12 -2.02
C GLY A 102 11.37 -7.65 -0.87
N ASP A 103 11.46 -6.98 0.27
CA ASP A 103 10.61 -7.30 1.41
C ASP A 103 9.14 -7.00 1.06
N THR A 104 8.25 -7.90 1.44
CA THR A 104 6.81 -7.61 1.40
C THR A 104 6.43 -6.83 2.64
N HIS A 105 5.81 -5.67 2.45
CA HIS A 105 5.38 -4.81 3.55
C HIS A 105 3.88 -5.00 3.79
N MET A 106 3.50 -5.12 5.06
CA MET A 106 2.11 -5.27 5.46
C MET A 106 1.64 -4.06 6.26
N SER A 107 0.42 -3.62 6.00
CA SER A 107 -0.31 -2.66 6.84
C SER A 107 -1.61 -3.28 7.32
N ILE A 108 -1.79 -3.38 8.64
CA ILE A 108 -3.06 -3.72 9.26
C ILE A 108 -3.74 -2.41 9.62
N ASN A 109 -4.85 -2.13 8.96
CA ASN A 109 -5.57 -0.87 9.05
C ASN A 109 -6.86 -1.07 9.84
N TYR A 110 -7.15 -0.16 10.76
CA TYR A 110 -8.36 -0.12 11.57
C TYR A 110 -9.04 1.25 11.41
N TYR A 111 -10.26 1.25 10.92
CA TYR A 111 -11.07 2.45 10.69
C TYR A 111 -12.22 2.43 11.71
N PRO A 112 -12.15 3.20 12.81
CA PRO A 112 -13.23 3.25 13.79
C PRO A 112 -14.48 3.91 13.22
N PRO A 113 -15.68 3.68 13.81
CA PRO A 113 -16.87 4.43 13.46
C PRO A 113 -16.63 5.94 13.57
N CYS A 114 -17.02 6.69 12.56
CA CYS A 114 -16.87 8.14 12.49
C CYS A 114 -18.22 8.83 12.71
N PRO A 115 -18.38 9.70 13.72
CA PRO A 115 -19.65 10.40 13.97
C PRO A 115 -20.18 11.17 12.76
N ASP A 116 -19.29 11.76 11.96
CA ASP A 116 -19.61 12.44 10.71
C ASP A 116 -18.64 12.01 9.59
N PRO A 117 -18.98 10.95 8.84
CA PRO A 117 -18.12 10.44 7.78
C PRO A 117 -18.05 11.36 6.55
N THR A 118 -18.82 12.46 6.50
CA THR A 118 -18.76 13.41 5.39
C THR A 118 -17.62 14.42 5.51
N LEU A 119 -17.07 14.57 6.73
CA LEU A 119 -16.03 15.56 7.06
C LEU A 119 -14.61 14.96 7.11
N THR A 120 -14.47 13.65 6.94
CA THR A 120 -13.17 12.97 7.05
C THR A 120 -13.04 11.79 6.09
N MET A 121 -11.82 11.31 5.95
CA MET A 121 -11.48 10.13 5.16
C MET A 121 -10.71 9.17 6.04
N GLY A 122 -10.99 7.88 5.88
CA GLY A 122 -10.19 6.83 6.50
C GLY A 122 -8.79 6.83 5.90
N LEU A 123 -8.68 6.99 4.58
CA LEU A 123 -7.44 7.21 3.86
C LEU A 123 -7.74 8.05 2.62
N LEU A 124 -6.94 9.08 2.35
CA LEU A 124 -7.13 9.94 1.19
C LEU A 124 -6.91 9.21 -0.14
N ALA A 125 -7.34 9.85 -1.23
CA ALA A 125 -7.09 9.39 -2.58
C ALA A 125 -5.58 9.37 -2.86
N HIS A 126 -5.08 8.20 -3.28
CA HIS A 126 -3.70 8.01 -3.67
C HIS A 126 -3.60 6.83 -4.64
N CYS A 127 -2.45 6.70 -5.30
CA CYS A 127 -2.06 5.47 -5.99
C CYS A 127 -1.02 4.72 -5.16
N ASP A 128 -1.06 3.40 -5.24
CA ASP A 128 0.03 2.62 -4.66
C ASP A 128 1.32 2.87 -5.46
N ARG A 129 2.43 2.90 -4.73
CA ARG A 129 3.75 3.15 -5.32
C ARG A 129 4.46 1.89 -5.79
N HIS A 130 4.03 0.72 -5.31
CA HIS A 130 4.72 -0.56 -5.49
C HIS A 130 4.21 -1.35 -6.71
N LEU A 131 4.74 -2.55 -6.94
CA LEU A 131 4.37 -3.36 -8.10
C LEU A 131 2.93 -3.89 -7.99
N LEU A 132 2.61 -4.53 -6.87
CA LEU A 132 1.34 -5.20 -6.65
C LEU A 132 0.92 -5.05 -5.18
N THR A 133 -0.37 -4.83 -4.95
CA THR A 133 -0.98 -4.90 -3.63
C THR A 133 -2.02 -6.01 -3.60
N VAL A 134 -1.94 -6.83 -2.55
CA VAL A 134 -2.94 -7.84 -2.19
C VAL A 134 -3.64 -7.38 -0.92
N LEU A 135 -4.92 -7.03 -1.04
CA LEU A 135 -5.71 -6.48 0.04
C LEU A 135 -6.74 -7.49 0.53
N SER A 136 -6.62 -7.89 1.79
CA SER A 136 -7.67 -8.59 2.52
C SER A 136 -8.60 -7.57 3.18
N GLN A 137 -9.89 -7.73 2.97
CA GLN A 137 -10.93 -6.91 3.59
C GLN A 137 -11.81 -7.79 4.47
N ALA A 138 -12.16 -7.29 5.65
CA ALA A 138 -13.26 -7.86 6.42
C ALA A 138 -14.61 -7.54 5.75
N ASP A 139 -15.72 -7.78 6.44
CA ASP A 139 -17.06 -7.70 5.85
C ASP A 139 -17.60 -6.27 5.65
N VAL A 140 -16.86 -5.25 6.10
CA VAL A 140 -17.30 -3.85 6.04
C VAL A 140 -16.69 -3.14 4.83
N ALA A 141 -17.56 -2.66 3.93
CA ALA A 141 -17.16 -1.88 2.76
C ALA A 141 -16.55 -0.53 3.16
N GLY A 142 -15.69 0.01 2.28
CA GLY A 142 -15.05 1.31 2.51
C GLY A 142 -13.97 1.67 1.50
N LEU A 143 -13.40 0.68 0.81
CA LEU A 143 -12.50 0.95 -0.32
C LEU A 143 -13.31 1.52 -1.48
N GLN A 144 -12.84 2.64 -2.04
CA GLN A 144 -13.31 3.17 -3.30
C GLN A 144 -12.14 3.27 -4.28
N ALA A 145 -12.37 2.88 -5.53
CA ALA A 145 -11.42 3.02 -6.63
C ALA A 145 -11.96 3.98 -7.69
N ARG A 146 -11.08 4.77 -8.31
CA ARG A 146 -11.46 5.73 -9.35
C ARG A 146 -11.59 5.03 -10.70
N HIS A 147 -12.67 5.30 -11.42
CA HIS A 147 -12.90 4.84 -12.78
C HIS A 147 -13.51 5.99 -13.59
N GLY A 148 -12.71 6.58 -14.48
CA GLY A 148 -13.00 7.89 -15.06
C GLY A 148 -13.18 8.93 -13.95
N ASP A 149 -14.23 9.75 -14.05
CA ASP A 149 -14.52 10.80 -13.07
C ASP A 149 -15.33 10.31 -11.85
N ARG A 150 -15.46 8.99 -11.67
CA ARG A 150 -16.33 8.39 -10.66
C ARG A 150 -15.54 7.55 -9.65
N TRP A 151 -15.96 7.62 -8.39
CA TRP A 151 -15.54 6.70 -7.33
C TRP A 151 -16.49 5.51 -7.28
N LEU A 152 -15.95 4.30 -7.43
CA LEU A 152 -16.68 3.04 -7.34
C LEU A 152 -16.39 2.38 -6.00
N LEU A 153 -17.45 2.00 -5.26
CA LEU A 153 -17.31 1.23 -4.03
C LEU A 153 -16.94 -0.22 -4.36
N VAL A 154 -15.84 -0.71 -3.77
CA VAL A 154 -15.43 -2.10 -3.88
C VAL A 154 -16.07 -2.86 -2.72
N HIS A 155 -17.07 -3.68 -3.01
CA HIS A 155 -17.76 -4.48 -2.02
C HIS A 155 -16.89 -5.67 -1.60
N PRO A 156 -16.74 -5.95 -0.28
CA PRO A 156 -16.08 -7.15 0.19
C PRO A 156 -16.80 -8.39 -0.33
N VAL A 157 -16.03 -9.34 -0.86
CA VAL A 157 -16.51 -10.67 -1.24
C VAL A 157 -15.89 -11.68 -0.27
N PRO A 158 -16.70 -12.48 0.46
CA PRO A 158 -16.17 -13.43 1.43
C PRO A 158 -15.13 -14.37 0.80
N GLY A 159 -13.96 -14.47 1.41
CA GLY A 159 -12.86 -15.31 0.95
C GLY A 159 -12.08 -14.77 -0.25
N ALA A 160 -12.36 -13.55 -0.73
CA ALA A 160 -11.64 -12.92 -1.83
C ALA A 160 -10.59 -11.91 -1.33
N PHE A 161 -9.57 -11.72 -2.16
CA PHE A 161 -8.63 -10.59 -2.06
C PHE A 161 -8.93 -9.58 -3.16
N VAL A 162 -8.72 -8.31 -2.86
CA VAL A 162 -8.67 -7.25 -3.87
C VAL A 162 -7.23 -7.12 -4.34
N ILE A 163 -7.03 -7.11 -5.65
CA ILE A 163 -5.72 -6.94 -6.28
C ILE A 163 -5.69 -5.58 -6.98
N ASN A 164 -4.65 -4.79 -6.72
CA ASN A 164 -4.44 -3.53 -7.42
C ASN A 164 -2.97 -3.30 -7.76
N PHE A 165 -2.74 -2.47 -8.77
CA PHE A 165 -1.42 -2.17 -9.32
C PHE A 165 -0.98 -0.78 -8.91
N GLY A 166 0.29 -0.65 -8.57
CA GLY A 166 0.89 0.65 -8.29
C GLY A 166 1.69 1.20 -9.47
N HIS A 167 2.28 2.38 -9.27
CA HIS A 167 3.00 3.11 -10.31
C HIS A 167 4.13 2.28 -10.95
N GLN A 168 4.82 1.45 -10.18
CA GLN A 168 5.88 0.59 -10.71
C GLN A 168 5.38 -0.40 -11.77
N MET A 169 4.18 -0.96 -11.58
CA MET A 169 3.57 -1.82 -12.60
C MET A 169 3.20 -1.03 -13.86
N GLU A 170 2.67 0.20 -13.69
CA GLU A 170 2.36 1.06 -14.82
C GLU A 170 3.61 1.42 -15.64
N ILE A 171 4.71 1.78 -14.96
CA ILE A 171 5.99 2.07 -15.61
C ILE A 171 6.53 0.84 -16.34
N VAL A 172 6.58 -0.31 -15.66
CA VAL A 172 7.13 -1.55 -16.21
C VAL A 172 6.34 -2.06 -17.42
N THR A 173 5.02 -1.90 -17.40
CA THR A 173 4.15 -2.31 -18.52
C THR A 173 3.98 -1.24 -19.59
N ASN A 174 4.78 -0.15 -19.55
CA ASN A 174 4.68 0.98 -20.48
C ASN A 174 3.25 1.57 -20.57
N GLY A 175 2.52 1.57 -19.44
CA GLY A 175 1.16 2.07 -19.31
C GLY A 175 0.04 1.11 -19.70
N VAL A 176 0.34 -0.16 -20.02
CA VAL A 176 -0.71 -1.17 -20.33
C VAL A 176 -1.56 -1.46 -19.10
N LEU A 177 -0.93 -1.63 -17.93
CA LEU A 177 -1.64 -1.78 -16.65
C LEU A 177 -1.56 -0.47 -15.86
N ALA A 178 -2.68 0.22 -15.75
CA ALA A 178 -2.72 1.51 -15.05
C ALA A 178 -2.73 1.34 -13.52
N SER A 179 -1.97 2.20 -12.85
CA SER A 179 -2.14 2.52 -11.45
C SER A 179 -3.37 3.42 -11.27
N VAL A 180 -4.21 3.09 -10.29
CA VAL A 180 -5.53 3.70 -10.11
C VAL A 180 -5.63 4.38 -8.75
N ASP A 181 -6.18 5.60 -8.74
CA ASP A 181 -6.47 6.30 -7.49
C ASP A 181 -7.49 5.50 -6.69
N HIS A 182 -7.18 5.28 -5.42
CA HIS A 182 -8.08 4.63 -4.49
C HIS A 182 -8.05 5.34 -3.14
N ARG A 183 -9.14 5.20 -2.38
CA ARG A 183 -9.32 5.85 -1.07
C ARG A 183 -10.11 4.96 -0.14
N ALA A 184 -10.04 5.21 1.16
CA ALA A 184 -10.87 4.53 2.14
C ALA A 184 -11.83 5.51 2.81
N VAL A 185 -13.14 5.34 2.58
CA VAL A 185 -14.18 6.12 3.27
C VAL A 185 -14.51 5.49 4.62
N THR A 186 -14.99 6.30 5.56
CA THR A 186 -15.48 5.83 6.86
C THR A 186 -17.00 5.70 6.88
N ASN A 187 -17.53 5.16 7.98
CA ASN A 187 -18.96 5.09 8.24
C ASN A 187 -19.19 5.33 9.75
N SER A 188 -20.42 5.66 10.14
CA SER A 188 -20.76 6.00 11.53
C SER A 188 -21.17 4.83 12.41
N ALA A 189 -21.31 3.63 11.86
CA ALA A 189 -21.95 2.51 12.54
C ALA A 189 -20.98 1.42 12.99
N VAL A 190 -20.06 1.00 12.11
CA VAL A 190 -19.26 -0.23 12.28
C VAL A 190 -17.81 0.03 11.93
N ALA A 191 -16.90 -0.46 12.78
CA ALA A 191 -15.48 -0.42 12.50
C ALA A 191 -15.13 -1.27 11.29
N ARG A 192 -14.18 -0.82 10.46
CA ARG A 192 -13.65 -1.59 9.33
C ARG A 192 -12.20 -1.98 9.59
N MET A 193 -11.82 -3.18 9.16
CA MET A 193 -10.44 -3.63 9.15
C MET A 193 -10.02 -4.10 7.76
N SER A 194 -8.75 -3.87 7.42
CA SER A 194 -8.14 -4.44 6.22
C SER A 194 -6.65 -4.66 6.39
N VAL A 195 -6.14 -5.72 5.75
CA VAL A 195 -4.70 -6.04 5.72
C VAL A 195 -4.21 -5.87 4.29
N ALA A 196 -3.38 -4.85 4.08
CA ALA A 196 -2.77 -4.55 2.78
C ALA A 196 -1.36 -5.11 2.74
N THR A 197 -1.07 -5.96 1.75
CA THR A 197 0.25 -6.57 1.54
C THR A 197 0.82 -6.05 0.23
N HIS A 198 1.96 -5.37 0.29
CA HIS A 198 2.59 -4.70 -0.86
C HIS A 198 3.87 -5.44 -1.24
N VAL A 199 4.02 -5.75 -2.53
CA VAL A 199 5.23 -6.38 -3.08
C VAL A 199 6.22 -5.30 -3.49
N HIS A 200 7.35 -5.24 -2.79
CA HIS A 200 8.40 -4.27 -3.10
C HIS A 200 9.47 -4.87 -4.03
N PRO A 201 10.11 -4.01 -4.84
CA PRO A 201 11.36 -4.35 -5.47
C PRO A 201 12.50 -4.38 -4.44
N THR A 202 13.65 -4.91 -4.84
CA THR A 202 14.89 -4.80 -4.05
C THR A 202 15.41 -3.36 -4.05
N ASP A 203 16.18 -2.98 -3.02
CA ASP A 203 16.66 -1.60 -2.85
C ASP A 203 17.50 -1.10 -4.05
N GLY A 204 18.24 -2.00 -4.72
CA GLY A 204 19.05 -1.71 -5.90
C GLY A 204 18.31 -1.89 -7.23
N CYS A 205 16.99 -2.10 -7.23
CA CYS A 205 16.21 -2.33 -8.43
C CYS A 205 16.19 -1.09 -9.34
N ARG A 206 16.29 -1.34 -10.65
CA ARG A 206 15.99 -0.34 -11.67
C ARG A 206 14.61 -0.61 -12.25
N ILE A 207 13.76 0.41 -12.20
CA ILE A 207 12.40 0.36 -12.72
C ILE A 207 12.45 0.93 -14.13
N ARG A 208 11.89 0.22 -15.12
CA ARG A 208 11.89 0.62 -16.52
C ARG A 208 10.77 -0.09 -17.29
N PRO A 209 10.28 0.48 -18.40
CA PRO A 209 9.43 -0.26 -19.32
C PRO A 209 10.09 -1.57 -19.78
N ALA A 210 9.32 -2.65 -19.80
CA ALA A 210 9.72 -3.91 -20.42
C ALA A 210 10.04 -3.66 -21.90
N SER A 211 11.18 -4.19 -22.37
CA SER A 211 11.62 -4.03 -23.76
C SER A 211 10.57 -4.52 -24.75
N GLU A 212 9.88 -5.60 -24.40
CA GLU A 212 8.83 -6.27 -25.16
C GLU A 212 7.55 -5.42 -25.26
N MET A 213 7.41 -4.40 -24.40
CA MET A 213 6.29 -3.45 -24.38
C MET A 213 6.63 -2.12 -25.06
N VAL A 214 7.84 -2.01 -25.64
CA VAL A 214 8.32 -0.80 -26.29
C VAL A 214 8.61 -1.09 -27.76
N ASP A 215 8.04 -0.27 -28.62
CA ASP A 215 8.33 -0.23 -30.06
C ASP A 215 8.52 1.23 -30.46
N GLU A 216 9.69 1.60 -30.97
CA GLU A 216 10.01 3.01 -31.25
C GLU A 216 9.04 3.68 -32.24
N ALA A 217 8.45 2.92 -33.16
CA ALA A 217 7.54 3.46 -34.17
C ALA A 217 6.08 3.45 -33.72
N MET A 218 5.65 2.42 -33.00
CA MET A 218 4.24 2.14 -32.71
C MET A 218 3.86 2.38 -31.25
N ASN A 219 4.78 2.18 -30.31
CA ASN A 219 4.54 2.35 -28.87
C ASN A 219 5.86 2.70 -28.15
N PRO A 220 6.39 3.92 -28.34
CA PRO A 220 7.68 4.30 -27.76
C PRO A 220 7.62 4.26 -26.23
N ALA A 221 8.80 4.21 -25.60
CA ALA A 221 8.89 4.20 -24.15
C ALA A 221 8.25 5.48 -23.58
N LYS A 222 7.20 5.34 -22.78
CA LYS A 222 6.50 6.48 -22.16
C LYS A 222 7.18 6.95 -20.89
N TYR A 223 8.00 6.11 -20.29
CA TYR A 223 8.71 6.39 -19.04
C TYR A 223 10.19 6.08 -19.20
N ARG A 224 11.03 6.88 -18.56
CA ARG A 224 12.47 6.62 -18.48
C ARG A 224 12.77 5.57 -17.43
N GLU A 225 13.96 4.99 -17.53
CA GLU A 225 14.50 4.15 -16.47
C GLU A 225 14.97 4.98 -15.27
N LEU A 226 14.79 4.43 -14.07
CA LEU A 226 15.09 5.08 -12.80
C LEU A 226 15.48 4.07 -11.73
N ALA A 227 16.24 4.53 -10.72
CA ALA A 227 16.51 3.74 -9.53
C ALA A 227 15.29 3.71 -8.60
N PHE A 228 15.11 2.64 -7.82
CA PHE A 228 14.03 2.58 -6.84
C PHE A 228 14.12 3.68 -5.78
N SER A 229 15.32 4.06 -5.33
CA SER A 229 15.51 5.19 -4.40
C SER A 229 15.03 6.52 -4.98
N GLU A 230 15.38 6.79 -6.25
CA GLU A 230 14.94 7.98 -6.98
C GLU A 230 13.41 8.01 -7.15
N PHE A 231 12.81 6.84 -7.43
CA PHE A 231 11.35 6.71 -7.50
C PHE A 231 10.69 7.14 -6.19
N MET A 232 11.23 6.69 -5.06
CA MET A 232 10.69 6.99 -3.73
C MET A 232 10.81 8.47 -3.38
N GLU A 233 11.94 9.10 -3.71
CA GLU A 233 12.14 10.54 -3.52
C GLU A 233 11.10 11.37 -4.28
N ALA A 234 10.82 11.05 -5.55
CA ALA A 234 9.80 11.77 -6.30
C ALA A 234 8.38 11.49 -5.79
N TYR A 235 8.11 10.25 -5.34
CA TYR A 235 6.82 9.90 -4.75
C TYR A 235 6.53 10.71 -3.50
N ASP A 236 7.51 10.84 -2.61
CA ASP A 236 7.38 11.60 -1.36
C ASP A 236 7.27 13.12 -1.65
N ALA A 237 7.96 13.63 -2.68
CA ALA A 237 7.88 15.04 -3.07
C ALA A 237 6.53 15.44 -3.71
N ALA A 238 5.82 14.49 -4.31
CA ALA A 238 4.54 14.70 -5.00
C ALA A 238 3.30 14.55 -4.12
N ASP A 239 3.47 14.40 -2.79
CA ASP A 239 2.37 14.16 -1.84
C ASP A 239 1.39 13.06 -2.31
N ALA A 240 1.94 11.99 -2.87
CA ALA A 240 1.19 10.86 -3.47
C ALA A 240 0.24 11.19 -4.65
N SER A 241 0.39 12.37 -5.27
CA SER A 241 -0.34 12.75 -6.49
C SER A 241 0.09 11.90 -7.67
N ARG A 242 -0.84 11.08 -8.20
CA ARG A 242 -0.60 10.21 -9.37
C ARG A 242 0.01 10.96 -10.54
N GLU A 243 -0.54 12.13 -10.86
CA GLU A 243 -0.13 12.91 -12.04
C GLU A 243 1.30 13.42 -11.88
N GLU A 244 1.62 14.00 -10.73
CA GLU A 244 2.95 14.56 -10.44
C GLU A 244 4.02 13.46 -10.36
N VAL A 245 3.71 12.33 -9.72
CA VAL A 245 4.62 11.16 -9.67
C VAL A 245 4.95 10.67 -11.06
N LEU A 246 3.93 10.39 -11.89
CA LEU A 246 4.17 9.86 -13.23
C LEU A 246 4.84 10.89 -14.13
N GLN A 247 4.51 12.18 -14.00
CA GLN A 247 5.13 13.25 -14.79
C GLN A 247 6.64 13.36 -14.52
N SER A 248 7.09 13.03 -13.32
CA SER A 248 8.52 13.01 -12.95
C SER A 248 9.36 12.00 -13.76
N PHE A 249 8.70 11.03 -14.39
CA PHE A 249 9.35 9.92 -15.10
C PHE A 249 8.92 9.79 -16.56
N LYS A 250 7.93 10.56 -17.00
CA LYS A 250 7.47 10.54 -18.39
C LYS A 250 8.56 11.05 -19.34
N ILE A 251 8.66 10.41 -20.51
CA ILE A 251 9.43 10.90 -21.64
C ILE A 251 8.49 11.74 -22.50
N ASN A 252 8.87 12.99 -22.75
CA ASN A 252 8.19 13.83 -23.72
C ASN A 252 8.69 13.42 -25.11
N HIS A 253 7.78 12.91 -25.93
CA HIS A 253 8.03 12.68 -27.35
C HIS A 253 7.59 13.94 -28.10
N ASP A 254 8.53 14.58 -28.78
CA ASP A 254 8.30 15.77 -29.63
C ASP A 254 7.55 15.43 -30.92
#